data_AF-A0A7J4S117-F1
#
_entry.id   AF-A0A7J4S117-F1
#
_cell.length_a   1.000
_cell.length_b   1.000
_cell.length_c   1.000
_cell.angle_alpha   90.00
_cell.angle_beta   90.00
_cell.angle_gamma   90.00
#
_symmetry.space_group_name_H-M   'P 1'
#
loop_
_entity.id
_entity.type
_entity.pdbx_description
1 polymer ?
#
loop_
_entity_poly.entity_id
_entity_poly.type
_entity_poly.pdbx_seq_one_letter_code
_entity_poly.pdbx_strand_id
1 'polypeptide(L)'
;MKRLFLLALLLLIAPFAFAVVDVDPKSVGGAVVSVALEWEVDGVIGSSSELALKTYLFYSGERQLFELTSVPAHSSSSDENGNPLLVFPLSPNEGRKIISYSALVRTLQYSDFIPAVNPSAFVAQSKLVRFSQGISSKAVEVGGSGAWNLQKVVALTEWVHDNVDYDGPGYGAMSLDSQSVFESRRGTCDEFSHLLIALLRSQGIPAKFVAGFVYSGEQWVPHAWVEAAIDGEWVSLDPTFNEAIVLDGTHLKFAEGSDQSEIREEVTGKGIGLDLSNATVERRANLSFVSAVPFKELFSLQASGSEEQLGPGSIAVVLVGVYNKGSRPAAAPLSLVVPDGVTILSKKQALLFLEPHERREFSWVVLLPQELEGGYVYTFPLRVDTLGAETQVNVSGRRGADVSATSSLVLSDFSYSLESSEVRFFLKLSNEGSNAFESVRVVVSMGNGEERTADGLFLAPGESQNLAFSFAMPLGSGLFEGNAVVSAGEARIVQPFTFFVRPTPEPTIVPTPVPETPLSEGLFLIAAMAMVLIIVGTIFFLKRRGRRENF
;
A
#
# COMPACT_ATOMS: atom_id res chain seq x y z
N MET A 1 -40.80 54.27 -13.92
CA MET A 1 -40.15 53.16 -13.16
C MET A 1 -39.74 52.14 -14.21
N LYS A 2 -38.45 52.04 -14.56
CA LYS A 2 -37.48 51.08 -14.00
C LYS A 2 -38.03 49.63 -14.07
N ARG A 3 -37.35 48.59 -14.56
CA ARG A 3 -35.97 48.33 -15.01
C ARG A 3 -35.94 46.81 -15.34
N LEU A 4 -35.05 46.41 -16.25
CA LEU A 4 -34.30 45.13 -16.29
C LEU A 4 -35.08 43.79 -16.28
N PHE A 5 -35.01 43.03 -17.37
CA PHE A 5 -34.27 41.75 -17.50
C PHE A 5 -34.78 41.01 -18.76
N LEU A 6 -34.14 41.22 -19.91
CA LEU A 6 -34.15 40.22 -20.99
C LEU A 6 -33.04 40.55 -21.99
N LEU A 7 -31.80 40.25 -21.61
CA LEU A 7 -30.66 40.27 -22.53
C LEU A 7 -29.57 39.35 -21.97
N ALA A 8 -29.66 38.05 -22.30
CA ALA A 8 -28.55 37.09 -22.36
C ALA A 8 -29.10 35.68 -22.58
N LEU A 9 -29.43 35.31 -23.82
CA LEU A 9 -29.46 33.91 -24.24
C LEU A 9 -29.29 33.79 -25.75
N LEU A 10 -28.11 34.17 -26.24
CA LEU A 10 -27.61 33.82 -27.57
C LEU A 10 -26.15 34.27 -27.64
N LEU A 11 -25.27 33.49 -27.02
CA LEU A 11 -23.85 33.49 -27.35
C LEU A 11 -23.43 32.04 -27.52
N LEU A 12 -23.11 31.74 -28.77
CA LEU A 12 -22.50 30.55 -29.33
C LEU A 12 -21.83 29.61 -28.31
N ILE A 13 -22.29 28.37 -28.31
CA ILE A 13 -21.49 27.21 -27.90
C ILE A 13 -20.39 27.07 -28.98
N ALA A 14 -19.31 27.82 -28.82
CA ALA A 14 -18.04 27.42 -29.40
C ALA A 14 -17.56 26.20 -28.59
N PRO A 15 -17.01 25.16 -29.23
CA PRO A 15 -16.29 24.15 -28.49
C PRO A 15 -15.07 24.89 -27.89
N PHE A 16 -15.13 25.20 -26.61
CA PHE A 16 -13.89 25.41 -25.87
C PHE A 16 -13.18 24.07 -25.90
N ALA A 17 -12.29 23.91 -26.89
CA ALA A 17 -11.16 23.03 -26.75
C ALA A 17 -10.37 23.61 -25.56
N PHE A 18 -10.74 23.18 -24.35
CA PHE A 18 -9.87 23.34 -23.21
C PHE A 18 -8.62 22.57 -23.59
N ALA A 19 -7.51 23.32 -23.72
CA ALA A 19 -6.20 22.74 -23.86
C ALA A 19 -6.05 21.62 -22.83
N VAL A 20 -5.49 20.49 -23.26
CA VAL A 20 -5.00 19.44 -22.37
C VAL A 20 -4.13 20.16 -21.34
N VAL A 21 -4.67 20.36 -20.14
CA VAL A 21 -3.87 20.75 -18.99
C VAL A 21 -3.02 19.53 -18.74
N ASP A 22 -1.71 19.65 -18.92
CA ASP A 22 -0.76 18.62 -18.55
C ASP A 22 -0.78 18.53 -17.01
N VAL A 23 -1.65 17.68 -16.49
CA VAL A 23 -1.84 17.48 -15.05
C VAL A 23 -0.88 16.37 -14.63
N ASP A 24 0.18 16.73 -13.92
CA ASP A 24 1.02 15.74 -13.23
C ASP A 24 0.26 15.21 -12.00
N PRO A 25 -0.13 13.90 -11.96
CA PRO A 25 -0.86 13.33 -10.82
C PRO A 25 -0.15 13.58 -9.49
N LYS A 26 1.18 13.50 -9.45
CA LYS A 26 1.97 13.69 -8.21
C LYS A 26 1.88 15.11 -7.67
N SER A 27 1.50 16.07 -8.49
CA SER A 27 1.27 17.45 -8.03
C SER A 27 -0.11 17.62 -7.38
N VAL A 28 -1.07 16.73 -7.66
CA VAL A 28 -2.48 16.88 -7.30
C VAL A 28 -2.78 16.28 -5.93
N GLY A 29 -3.06 17.12 -4.95
CA GLY A 29 -3.54 16.67 -3.63
C GLY A 29 -5.06 16.48 -3.57
N GLY A 30 -5.81 17.11 -4.47
CA GLY A 30 -7.27 16.94 -4.60
C GLY A 30 -7.76 17.49 -5.92
N ALA A 31 -8.92 17.05 -6.40
CA ALA A 31 -9.44 17.37 -7.71
C ALA A 31 -10.96 17.48 -7.71
N VAL A 32 -11.50 18.20 -8.68
CA VAL A 32 -12.91 18.13 -9.07
C VAL A 32 -12.94 17.60 -10.49
N VAL A 33 -13.64 16.50 -10.69
CA VAL A 33 -13.69 15.74 -11.94
C VAL A 33 -15.14 15.64 -12.39
N SER A 34 -15.39 16.02 -13.64
CA SER A 34 -16.65 15.74 -14.31
C SER A 34 -16.61 14.31 -14.83
N VAL A 35 -17.57 13.50 -14.42
CA VAL A 35 -17.69 12.10 -14.80
C VAL A 35 -18.98 11.92 -15.59
N ALA A 36 -18.89 11.29 -16.77
CA ALA A 36 -20.02 10.80 -17.53
C ALA A 36 -19.82 9.30 -17.79
N LEU A 37 -20.74 8.48 -17.27
CA LEU A 37 -20.74 7.04 -17.48
C LEU A 37 -21.92 6.65 -18.37
N GLU A 38 -21.67 5.72 -19.30
CA GLU A 38 -22.65 5.18 -20.23
C GLU A 38 -22.55 3.65 -20.23
N TRP A 39 -23.69 2.98 -20.15
CA TRP A 39 -23.83 1.53 -20.31
C TRP A 39 -24.64 1.23 -21.54
N GLU A 40 -24.08 0.38 -22.38
CA GLU A 40 -24.76 -0.23 -23.51
C GLU A 40 -25.14 -1.65 -23.13
N VAL A 41 -26.44 -1.91 -23.06
CA VAL A 41 -27.00 -3.22 -22.74
C VAL A 41 -27.63 -3.82 -24.00
N ASP A 42 -27.23 -5.03 -24.36
CA ASP A 42 -27.76 -5.77 -25.51
C ASP A 42 -28.00 -7.26 -25.17
N GLY A 43 -28.70 -7.99 -26.04
CA GLY A 43 -28.83 -9.45 -25.95
C GLY A 43 -29.81 -10.00 -24.92
N VAL A 44 -30.65 -9.15 -24.31
CA VAL A 44 -31.65 -9.59 -23.32
C VAL A 44 -32.94 -10.06 -24.00
N ILE A 45 -33.30 -11.34 -23.82
CA ILE A 45 -34.47 -11.96 -24.47
C ILE A 45 -35.42 -12.55 -23.42
N GLY A 46 -36.72 -12.24 -23.52
CA GLY A 46 -37.78 -12.85 -22.71
C GLY A 46 -38.83 -11.86 -22.20
N SER A 47 -39.77 -12.35 -21.39
CA SER A 47 -40.74 -11.50 -20.68
C SER A 47 -40.39 -11.43 -19.20
N SER A 48 -40.15 -10.23 -18.69
CA SER A 48 -39.86 -9.98 -17.28
C SER A 48 -40.59 -8.73 -16.80
N SER A 49 -41.09 -8.76 -15.57
CA SER A 49 -41.62 -7.58 -14.87
C SER A 49 -40.57 -6.86 -14.02
N GLU A 50 -39.34 -7.39 -13.93
CA GLU A 50 -38.31 -6.96 -12.96
C GLU A 50 -36.90 -6.88 -13.59
N LEU A 51 -36.79 -6.69 -14.91
CA LEU A 51 -35.49 -6.59 -15.57
C LEU A 51 -34.85 -5.23 -15.23
N ALA A 52 -33.59 -5.24 -14.79
CA ALA A 52 -32.87 -4.03 -14.41
C ALA A 52 -31.35 -4.17 -14.58
N LEU A 53 -30.68 -3.07 -14.96
CA LEU A 53 -29.23 -2.93 -14.86
C LEU A 53 -28.88 -2.41 -13.47
N LYS A 54 -27.98 -3.09 -12.76
CA LYS A 54 -27.38 -2.59 -11.52
C LYS A 54 -25.95 -2.13 -11.80
N THR A 55 -25.64 -0.91 -11.42
CA THR A 55 -24.29 -0.32 -11.53
C THR A 55 -23.95 0.53 -10.30
N TYR A 56 -22.66 0.73 -10.07
CA TYR A 56 -22.13 1.45 -8.93
C TYR A 56 -22.28 2.97 -9.06
N LEU A 57 -22.53 3.58 -7.91
CA LEU A 57 -22.46 5.01 -7.69
C LEU A 57 -21.15 5.35 -6.96
N PHE A 58 -20.56 6.51 -7.24
CA PHE A 58 -19.41 6.97 -6.46
C PHE A 58 -19.80 7.24 -5.00
N TYR A 59 -18.86 7.03 -4.08
CA TYR A 59 -19.08 7.33 -2.67
C TYR A 59 -18.99 8.83 -2.38
N SER A 60 -19.78 9.25 -1.41
CA SER A 60 -19.45 10.42 -0.58
C SER A 60 -18.95 9.95 0.78
N GLY A 61 -17.80 10.46 1.22
CA GLY A 61 -17.16 10.14 2.48
C GLY A 61 -16.03 11.14 2.79
N GLU A 62 -15.19 10.79 3.76
CA GLU A 62 -14.12 11.66 4.29
C GLU A 62 -13.09 12.12 3.24
N ARG A 63 -12.85 11.33 2.17
CA ARG A 63 -11.84 11.63 1.13
C ARG A 63 -12.42 12.00 -0.24
N GLN A 64 -13.73 11.87 -0.41
CA GLN A 64 -14.37 12.08 -1.69
C GLN A 64 -15.80 12.56 -1.48
N LEU A 65 -16.22 13.60 -2.20
CA LEU A 65 -17.59 14.03 -2.28
C LEU A 65 -18.10 13.80 -3.69
N PHE A 66 -19.39 13.53 -3.80
CA PHE A 66 -20.02 13.22 -5.07
C PHE A 66 -21.37 13.92 -5.19
N GLU A 67 -21.65 14.44 -6.39
CA GLU A 67 -22.90 15.09 -6.74
C GLU A 67 -23.39 14.62 -8.11
N LEU A 68 -24.57 13.98 -8.15
CA LEU A 68 -25.24 13.64 -9.41
C LEU A 68 -25.73 14.91 -10.11
N THR A 69 -25.35 15.10 -11.37
CA THR A 69 -25.78 16.25 -12.19
C THR A 69 -26.88 15.87 -13.18
N SER A 70 -26.88 14.63 -13.67
CA SER A 70 -27.91 14.10 -14.57
C SER A 70 -28.02 12.59 -14.40
N VAL A 71 -29.22 12.06 -14.22
CA VAL A 71 -29.47 10.62 -14.08
C VAL A 71 -30.91 10.30 -14.54
N PRO A 72 -31.14 9.21 -15.30
CA PRO A 72 -32.48 8.80 -15.69
C PRO A 72 -33.25 8.22 -14.50
N ALA A 73 -34.51 7.84 -14.72
CA ALA A 73 -35.33 7.21 -13.68
C ALA A 73 -34.65 5.92 -13.16
N HIS A 74 -34.50 5.83 -11.84
CA HIS A 74 -33.78 4.75 -11.17
C HIS A 74 -34.35 4.53 -9.77
N SER A 75 -33.99 3.40 -9.16
CA SER A 75 -34.00 3.21 -7.72
C SER A 75 -32.58 3.05 -7.19
N SER A 76 -32.40 3.18 -5.88
CA SER A 76 -31.11 2.99 -5.22
C SER A 76 -31.12 1.74 -4.36
N SER A 77 -29.99 1.06 -4.28
CA SER A 77 -29.76 -0.06 -3.36
C SER A 77 -28.30 -0.03 -2.89
N SER A 78 -27.90 -1.03 -2.10
CA SER A 78 -26.50 -1.31 -1.80
C SER A 78 -26.21 -2.79 -1.96
N ASP A 79 -24.95 -3.13 -2.20
CA ASP A 79 -24.50 -4.52 -2.12
C ASP A 79 -24.14 -4.93 -0.67
N GLU A 80 -23.61 -6.14 -0.51
CA GLU A 80 -23.25 -6.73 0.78
C GLU A 80 -22.09 -5.99 1.47
N ASN A 81 -21.25 -5.29 0.69
CA ASN A 81 -20.15 -4.46 1.18
C ASN A 81 -20.60 -3.01 1.50
N GLY A 82 -21.88 -2.70 1.29
CA GLY A 82 -22.44 -1.36 1.51
C GLY A 82 -22.16 -0.39 0.37
N ASN A 83 -21.73 -0.89 -0.79
CA ASN A 83 -21.46 -0.07 -1.96
C ASN A 83 -22.78 0.47 -2.53
N PRO A 84 -22.91 1.78 -2.80
CA PRO A 84 -24.15 2.34 -3.33
C PRO A 84 -24.32 1.94 -4.79
N LEU A 85 -25.52 1.47 -5.13
CA LEU A 85 -25.91 1.02 -6.46
C LEU A 85 -27.07 1.85 -7.00
N LEU A 86 -27.02 2.14 -8.30
CA LEU A 86 -28.16 2.58 -9.09
C LEU A 86 -28.77 1.38 -9.80
N VAL A 87 -30.09 1.28 -9.74
CA VAL A 87 -30.88 0.22 -10.38
C VAL A 87 -31.77 0.85 -11.45
N PHE A 88 -31.43 0.60 -12.71
CA PHE A 88 -32.13 1.15 -13.86
C PHE A 88 -33.08 0.11 -14.45
N PRO A 89 -34.40 0.37 -14.49
CA PRO A 89 -35.35 -0.56 -15.09
C PRO A 89 -35.10 -0.70 -16.60
N LEU A 90 -35.13 -1.95 -17.06
CA LEU A 90 -34.99 -2.34 -18.46
C LEU A 90 -36.33 -2.87 -18.97
N SER A 91 -36.70 -2.49 -20.19
CA SER A 91 -37.89 -3.01 -20.85
C SER A 91 -37.50 -4.30 -21.60
N PRO A 92 -38.21 -5.42 -21.42
CA PRO A 92 -37.95 -6.60 -22.23
C PRO A 92 -38.29 -6.31 -23.70
N ASN A 93 -37.41 -6.71 -24.63
CA ASN A 93 -37.56 -6.61 -26.10
C ASN A 93 -37.36 -5.22 -26.74
N GLU A 94 -36.89 -4.23 -26.00
CA GLU A 94 -36.17 -3.11 -26.64
C GLU A 94 -34.79 -3.64 -27.02
N GLY A 95 -34.29 -3.37 -28.23
CA GLY A 95 -32.94 -3.77 -28.63
C GLY A 95 -31.85 -3.08 -27.80
N ARG A 96 -30.70 -2.80 -28.40
CA ARG A 96 -29.61 -2.03 -27.77
C ARG A 96 -30.14 -0.83 -26.96
N LYS A 97 -29.93 -0.86 -25.64
CA LYS A 97 -30.33 0.19 -24.70
C LYS A 97 -29.11 0.92 -24.15
N ILE A 98 -29.16 2.25 -24.20
CA ILE A 98 -28.11 3.11 -23.67
C ILE A 98 -28.64 3.79 -22.41
N ILE A 99 -27.92 3.62 -21.29
CA ILE A 99 -28.20 4.26 -20.01
C ILE A 99 -26.98 5.10 -19.66
N SER A 100 -27.18 6.35 -19.24
CA SER A 100 -26.06 7.21 -18.88
C SER A 100 -26.37 8.06 -17.65
N TYR A 101 -25.37 8.32 -16.82
CA TYR A 101 -25.46 9.37 -15.81
C TYR A 101 -24.21 10.27 -15.86
N SER A 102 -24.36 11.48 -15.35
CA SER A 102 -23.27 12.42 -15.16
C SER A 102 -23.20 12.92 -13.72
N ALA A 103 -22.00 13.21 -13.26
CA ALA A 103 -21.73 13.65 -11.91
C ALA A 103 -20.47 14.51 -11.80
N LEU A 104 -20.36 15.22 -10.67
CA LEU A 104 -19.13 15.82 -10.20
C LEU A 104 -18.58 15.00 -9.04
N VAL A 105 -17.33 14.57 -9.15
CA VAL A 105 -16.59 13.90 -8.08
C VAL A 105 -15.52 14.86 -7.59
N ARG A 106 -15.48 15.14 -6.30
CA ARG A 106 -14.45 15.96 -5.65
C ARG A 106 -13.63 15.08 -4.73
N THR A 107 -12.36 14.87 -5.02
CA THR A 107 -11.41 14.32 -4.05
C THR A 107 -10.94 15.42 -3.11
N LEU A 108 -10.85 15.09 -1.84
CA LEU A 108 -10.38 15.98 -0.80
C LEU A 108 -8.90 15.71 -0.55
N GLN A 109 -8.15 16.74 -0.14
CA GLN A 109 -6.77 16.54 0.27
C GLN A 109 -6.71 15.53 1.41
N TYR A 110 -5.76 14.60 1.32
CA TYR A 110 -5.42 13.69 2.40
C TYR A 110 -4.94 14.49 3.62
N SER A 111 -5.86 14.92 4.48
CA SER A 111 -5.57 15.52 5.79
C SER A 111 -5.85 14.56 6.94
N ASP A 112 -6.75 13.60 6.73
CA ASP A 112 -7.31 12.77 7.80
C ASP A 112 -7.33 11.29 7.41
N PHE A 113 -6.87 10.44 8.36
CA PHE A 113 -7.08 9.00 8.28
C PHE A 113 -8.56 8.68 8.54
N ILE A 114 -9.08 7.72 7.79
CA ILE A 114 -10.49 7.33 7.88
C ILE A 114 -10.62 6.28 8.97
N PRO A 115 -11.48 6.43 9.98
CA PRO A 115 -11.72 5.38 10.96
C PRO A 115 -12.13 4.05 10.29
N ALA A 116 -11.50 2.96 10.72
CA ALA A 116 -11.75 1.64 10.20
C ALA A 116 -13.08 1.09 10.76
N VAL A 117 -14.13 1.15 9.95
CA VAL A 117 -15.40 0.52 10.26
C VAL A 117 -15.37 -0.96 9.87
N ASN A 118 -15.65 -1.84 10.83
CA ASN A 118 -15.69 -3.31 10.67
C ASN A 118 -14.49 -3.93 9.91
N PRO A 119 -13.23 -3.61 10.28
CA PRO A 119 -12.08 -4.10 9.53
C PRO A 119 -11.95 -5.63 9.57
N SER A 120 -12.42 -6.29 10.65
CA SER A 120 -12.39 -7.75 10.78
C SER A 120 -13.08 -8.52 9.65
N ALA A 121 -13.99 -7.89 8.90
CA ALA A 121 -14.61 -8.50 7.72
C ALA A 121 -13.59 -8.81 6.60
N PHE A 122 -12.47 -8.08 6.56
CA PHE A 122 -11.50 -8.09 5.46
C PHE A 122 -10.18 -8.80 5.83
N VAL A 123 -10.24 -9.83 6.67
CA VAL A 123 -9.06 -10.64 7.07
C VAL A 123 -9.04 -12.02 6.41
N ALA A 124 -10.20 -12.58 6.09
CA ALA A 124 -10.30 -13.92 5.54
C ALA A 124 -9.80 -14.02 4.09
N GLN A 125 -9.47 -15.23 3.65
CA GLN A 125 -9.28 -15.53 2.23
C GLN A 125 -10.60 -15.37 1.48
N SER A 126 -10.51 -15.00 0.21
CA SER A 126 -11.65 -14.89 -0.70
C SER A 126 -11.33 -15.61 -2.03
N LYS A 127 -12.16 -15.44 -3.05
CA LYS A 127 -12.05 -16.21 -4.30
C LYS A 127 -10.72 -15.96 -5.01
N LEU A 128 -10.34 -14.70 -5.14
CA LEU A 128 -9.14 -14.24 -5.85
C LEU A 128 -8.00 -13.84 -4.89
N VAL A 129 -8.27 -13.72 -3.59
CA VAL A 129 -7.25 -13.45 -2.57
C VAL A 129 -7.05 -14.69 -1.70
N ARG A 130 -6.01 -15.45 -2.05
CA ARG A 130 -5.53 -16.65 -1.36
C ARG A 130 -4.09 -16.47 -0.92
N PHE A 131 -3.78 -16.84 0.30
CA PHE A 131 -2.40 -16.81 0.80
C PHE A 131 -1.96 -18.21 1.23
N SER A 132 -0.90 -18.70 0.57
CA SER A 132 -0.18 -19.91 0.95
C SER A 132 0.90 -19.62 1.97
N GLN A 133 1.55 -20.66 2.48
CA GLN A 133 2.73 -20.50 3.32
C GLN A 133 3.84 -19.70 2.63
N GLY A 134 3.98 -19.78 1.30
CA GLY A 134 4.96 -18.99 0.54
C GLY A 134 4.67 -17.49 0.61
N ILE A 135 3.40 -17.10 0.44
CA ILE A 135 2.96 -15.70 0.59
C ILE A 135 3.16 -15.23 2.04
N SER A 136 2.77 -16.03 3.02
CA SER A 136 2.97 -15.70 4.44
C SER A 136 4.45 -15.50 4.80
N SER A 137 5.33 -16.40 4.34
CA SER A 137 6.76 -16.30 4.58
C SER A 137 7.36 -15.07 3.91
N LYS A 138 6.95 -14.76 2.66
CA LYS A 138 7.41 -13.57 1.97
C LYS A 138 6.95 -12.28 2.67
N ALA A 139 5.72 -12.26 3.18
CA ALA A 139 5.22 -11.13 3.93
C ALA A 139 6.01 -10.87 5.22
N VAL A 140 6.46 -11.93 5.92
CA VAL A 140 7.36 -11.81 7.08
C VAL A 140 8.76 -11.36 6.67
N GLU A 141 9.30 -11.90 5.56
CA GLU A 141 10.62 -11.56 5.04
C GLU A 141 10.74 -10.07 4.68
N VAL A 142 9.76 -9.55 3.93
CA VAL A 142 9.75 -8.15 3.44
C VAL A 142 9.29 -7.19 4.54
N GLY A 143 8.20 -7.53 5.21
CA GLY A 143 7.54 -6.65 6.18
C GLY A 143 8.19 -6.64 7.57
N GLY A 144 9.09 -7.58 7.83
CA GLY A 144 9.68 -7.83 9.15
C GLY A 144 8.70 -8.44 10.15
N SER A 145 9.25 -8.99 11.24
CA SER A 145 8.48 -9.60 12.34
C SER A 145 8.01 -8.60 13.41
N GLY A 146 8.27 -7.31 13.22
CA GLY A 146 7.95 -6.24 14.16
C GLY A 146 6.49 -5.77 14.14
N ALA A 147 6.11 -4.96 15.14
CA ALA A 147 4.77 -4.41 15.36
C ALA A 147 4.45 -3.14 14.54
N TRP A 148 5.41 -2.63 13.75
CA TRP A 148 5.26 -1.40 12.97
C TRP A 148 4.45 -1.66 11.70
N ASN A 149 3.13 -1.68 11.83
CA ASN A 149 2.23 -2.03 10.75
C ASN A 149 2.30 -1.05 9.56
N LEU A 150 2.52 0.26 9.78
CA LEU A 150 2.65 1.23 8.68
C LEU A 150 3.91 1.02 7.83
N GLN A 151 5.08 0.87 8.45
CA GLN A 151 6.32 0.55 7.73
C GLN A 151 6.19 -0.76 6.94
N LYS A 152 5.54 -1.76 7.57
CA LYS A 152 5.27 -3.06 6.96
C LYS A 152 4.40 -2.95 5.72
N VAL A 153 3.28 -2.22 5.77
CA VAL A 153 2.43 -2.09 4.59
C VAL A 153 3.11 -1.31 3.47
N VAL A 154 3.96 -0.33 3.80
CA VAL A 154 4.76 0.41 2.82
C VAL A 154 5.77 -0.51 2.14
N ALA A 155 6.54 -1.29 2.91
CA ALA A 155 7.52 -2.23 2.37
C ALA A 155 6.87 -3.31 1.49
N LEU A 156 5.70 -3.83 1.88
CA LEU A 156 4.97 -4.81 1.09
C LEU A 156 4.38 -4.20 -0.19
N THR A 157 3.92 -2.95 -0.14
CA THR A 157 3.43 -2.23 -1.33
C THR A 157 4.55 -2.02 -2.33
N GLU A 158 5.70 -1.53 -1.89
CA GLU A 158 6.89 -1.36 -2.73
C GLU A 158 7.38 -2.71 -3.28
N TRP A 159 7.38 -3.77 -2.48
CA TRP A 159 7.80 -5.08 -2.96
C TRP A 159 6.90 -5.61 -4.08
N VAL A 160 5.57 -5.43 -3.99
CA VAL A 160 4.68 -5.81 -5.09
C VAL A 160 4.98 -4.97 -6.34
N HIS A 161 5.18 -3.66 -6.18
CA HIS A 161 5.56 -2.77 -7.28
C HIS A 161 6.85 -3.23 -7.99
N ASP A 162 7.88 -3.56 -7.21
CA ASP A 162 9.21 -3.91 -7.74
C ASP A 162 9.28 -5.33 -8.32
N ASN A 163 8.35 -6.22 -7.96
CA ASN A 163 8.43 -7.66 -8.27
C ASN A 163 7.28 -8.18 -9.13
N VAL A 164 6.34 -7.34 -9.54
CA VAL A 164 5.29 -7.73 -10.48
C VAL A 164 5.39 -6.86 -11.72
N ASP A 165 5.55 -7.50 -12.88
CA ASP A 165 5.55 -6.80 -14.16
C ASP A 165 4.10 -6.48 -14.55
N TYR A 166 3.85 -5.21 -14.88
CA TYR A 166 2.56 -4.76 -15.36
C TYR A 166 2.34 -5.24 -16.80
N ASP A 167 1.40 -6.15 -16.99
CA ASP A 167 0.92 -6.52 -18.31
C ASP A 167 -0.29 -5.67 -18.66
N GLY A 168 -0.25 -5.03 -19.84
CA GLY A 168 -1.27 -4.08 -20.28
C GLY A 168 -2.68 -4.65 -20.45
N PRO A 169 -3.64 -3.81 -20.87
CA PRO A 169 -5.03 -4.20 -21.05
C PRO A 169 -5.17 -5.41 -21.98
N GLY A 170 -5.82 -6.48 -21.50
CA GLY A 170 -6.05 -7.72 -22.25
C GLY A 170 -5.19 -8.92 -21.83
N TYR A 171 -4.32 -8.76 -20.82
CA TYR A 171 -3.66 -9.89 -20.18
C TYR A 171 -4.65 -10.73 -19.36
N GLY A 172 -4.72 -12.02 -19.70
CA GLY A 172 -5.62 -13.00 -19.09
C GLY A 172 -7.09 -12.73 -19.44
N ALA A 173 -7.74 -13.65 -20.16
CA ALA A 173 -9.20 -13.60 -20.33
C ALA A 173 -9.96 -13.74 -18.99
N MET A 174 -9.25 -14.05 -17.90
CA MET A 174 -9.76 -14.22 -16.54
C MET A 174 -8.75 -13.62 -15.55
N SER A 175 -9.25 -12.91 -14.54
CA SER A 175 -8.45 -12.39 -13.43
C SER A 175 -7.74 -13.51 -12.69
N LEU A 176 -6.46 -13.31 -12.37
CA LEU A 176 -5.66 -14.28 -11.64
C LEU A 176 -5.85 -14.13 -10.13
N ASP A 177 -5.82 -15.25 -9.42
CA ASP A 177 -5.75 -15.22 -7.97
C ASP A 177 -4.34 -14.84 -7.49
N SER A 178 -4.25 -14.32 -6.27
CA SER A 178 -2.99 -13.84 -5.67
C SER A 178 -1.89 -14.91 -5.60
N GLN A 179 -2.22 -16.19 -5.52
CA GLN A 179 -1.23 -17.27 -5.55
C GLN A 179 -0.62 -17.40 -6.95
N SER A 180 -1.46 -17.34 -7.99
CA SER A 180 -1.02 -17.37 -9.38
C SER A 180 -0.16 -16.15 -9.73
N VAL A 181 -0.51 -14.97 -9.22
CA VAL A 181 0.30 -13.74 -9.38
C VAL A 181 1.63 -13.86 -8.62
N PHE A 182 1.61 -14.46 -7.42
CA PHE A 182 2.83 -14.72 -6.66
C PHE A 182 3.80 -15.66 -7.38
N GLU A 183 3.30 -16.61 -8.17
CA GLU A 183 4.15 -17.53 -8.94
C GLU A 183 4.62 -16.92 -10.26
N SER A 184 3.71 -16.23 -10.97
CA SER A 184 3.98 -15.70 -12.32
C SER A 184 4.70 -14.36 -12.35
N ARG A 185 4.60 -13.56 -11.28
CA ARG A 185 5.14 -12.19 -11.19
C ARG A 185 4.63 -11.26 -12.29
N ARG A 186 3.41 -11.47 -12.78
CA ARG A 186 2.81 -10.72 -13.88
C ARG A 186 1.32 -10.46 -13.65
N GLY A 187 0.82 -9.28 -14.02
CA GLY A 187 -0.61 -8.98 -13.93
C GLY A 187 -0.95 -7.51 -14.20
N THR A 188 -2.21 -7.15 -13.98
CA THR A 188 -2.73 -5.76 -14.05
C THR A 188 -2.91 -5.18 -12.64
N CYS A 189 -3.46 -3.96 -12.52
CA CYS A 189 -3.80 -3.35 -11.24
C CYS A 189 -4.65 -4.24 -10.32
N ASP A 190 -5.50 -5.10 -10.89
CA ASP A 190 -6.33 -6.05 -10.13
C ASP A 190 -5.44 -7.09 -9.45
N GLU A 191 -4.54 -7.72 -10.22
CA GLU A 191 -3.61 -8.74 -9.74
C GLU A 191 -2.60 -8.20 -8.72
N PHE A 192 -2.10 -6.97 -8.93
CA PHE A 192 -1.23 -6.30 -7.96
C PHE A 192 -1.98 -6.12 -6.63
N SER A 193 -3.23 -5.65 -6.70
CA SER A 193 -4.10 -5.49 -5.53
C SER A 193 -4.39 -6.82 -4.84
N HIS A 194 -4.70 -7.88 -5.58
CA HIS A 194 -4.92 -9.22 -5.02
C HIS A 194 -3.69 -9.73 -4.26
N LEU A 195 -2.50 -9.59 -4.85
CA LEU A 195 -1.26 -10.04 -4.22
C LEU A 195 -0.94 -9.23 -2.96
N LEU A 196 -1.08 -7.90 -3.01
CA LEU A 196 -0.84 -7.04 -1.85
C LEU A 196 -1.83 -7.39 -0.71
N ILE A 197 -3.12 -7.53 -1.01
CA ILE A 197 -4.13 -7.94 -0.01
C ILE A 197 -3.76 -9.31 0.59
N ALA A 198 -3.33 -10.27 -0.22
CA ALA A 198 -2.94 -11.59 0.28
C ALA A 198 -1.73 -11.52 1.22
N LEU A 199 -0.71 -10.73 0.89
CA LEU A 199 0.45 -10.48 1.76
C LEU A 199 0.00 -9.87 3.10
N LEU A 200 -0.83 -8.83 3.06
CA LEU A 200 -1.34 -8.14 4.25
C LEU A 200 -2.20 -9.05 5.14
N ARG A 201 -3.22 -9.70 4.56
CA ARG A 201 -4.13 -10.59 5.28
C ARG A 201 -3.41 -11.81 5.86
N SER A 202 -2.35 -12.30 5.20
CA SER A 202 -1.51 -13.37 5.75
C SER A 202 -0.82 -12.99 7.07
N GLN A 203 -0.65 -11.69 7.33
CA GLN A 203 -0.10 -11.13 8.56
C GLN A 203 -1.20 -10.68 9.54
N GLY A 204 -2.47 -11.00 9.25
CA GLY A 204 -3.61 -10.58 10.05
C GLY A 204 -4.00 -9.11 9.89
N ILE A 205 -3.40 -8.39 8.93
CA ILE A 205 -3.77 -7.01 8.62
C ILE A 205 -5.03 -7.04 7.74
N PRO A 206 -6.15 -6.46 8.19
CA PRO A 206 -7.34 -6.39 7.36
C PRO A 206 -7.10 -5.47 6.17
N ALA A 207 -7.41 -5.95 4.98
CA ALA A 207 -7.17 -5.22 3.74
C ALA A 207 -8.29 -5.52 2.74
N LYS A 208 -8.81 -4.51 2.05
CA LYS A 208 -9.90 -4.64 1.08
C LYS A 208 -9.49 -4.15 -0.29
N PHE A 209 -10.12 -4.74 -1.31
CA PHE A 209 -9.99 -4.34 -2.69
C PHE A 209 -10.83 -3.10 -2.93
N VAL A 210 -10.28 -2.14 -3.68
CA VAL A 210 -10.97 -0.91 -4.04
C VAL A 210 -10.96 -0.75 -5.56
N ALA A 211 -12.12 -0.48 -6.13
CA ALA A 211 -12.29 -0.24 -7.57
C ALA A 211 -12.67 1.22 -7.82
N GLY A 212 -12.08 1.78 -8.87
CA GLY A 212 -12.22 3.19 -9.19
C GLY A 212 -11.71 3.58 -10.57
N PHE A 213 -11.42 4.87 -10.69
CA PHE A 213 -10.69 5.46 -11.81
C PHE A 213 -9.48 6.21 -11.27
N VAL A 214 -8.41 6.26 -12.06
CA VAL A 214 -7.22 7.07 -11.79
C VAL A 214 -6.82 7.82 -13.05
N TYR A 215 -6.15 8.97 -12.92
CA TYR A 215 -5.56 9.65 -14.07
C TYR A 215 -4.11 9.19 -14.22
N SER A 216 -3.80 8.50 -15.32
CA SER A 216 -2.47 7.90 -15.55
C SER A 216 -1.35 8.90 -15.86
N GLY A 217 -1.64 10.20 -15.84
CA GLY A 217 -0.82 11.27 -16.43
C GLY A 217 -1.24 11.63 -17.86
N GLU A 218 -1.90 10.72 -18.57
CA GLU A 218 -2.33 10.93 -19.96
C GLU A 218 -3.85 10.89 -20.11
N GLN A 219 -4.50 9.94 -19.41
CA GLN A 219 -5.94 9.74 -19.51
C GLN A 219 -6.49 9.10 -18.24
N TRP A 220 -7.81 9.19 -18.09
CA TRP A 220 -8.54 8.50 -17.04
C TRP A 220 -8.73 7.03 -17.40
N VAL A 221 -8.34 6.12 -16.52
CA VAL A 221 -8.46 4.66 -16.72
C VAL A 221 -9.17 4.00 -15.54
N PRO A 222 -9.92 2.91 -15.76
CA PRO A 222 -10.34 2.03 -14.68
C PRO A 222 -9.12 1.54 -13.91
N HIS A 223 -9.24 1.48 -12.58
CA HIS A 223 -8.11 1.15 -11.73
C HIS A 223 -8.54 0.45 -10.44
N ALA A 224 -7.61 -0.31 -9.88
CA ALA A 224 -7.77 -1.00 -8.61
C ALA A 224 -6.58 -0.76 -7.68
N TRP A 225 -6.89 -0.57 -6.40
CA TRP A 225 -5.91 -0.42 -5.33
C TRP A 225 -6.41 -1.05 -4.04
N VAL A 226 -5.66 -0.86 -2.95
CA VAL A 226 -5.91 -1.50 -1.65
C VAL A 226 -6.18 -0.47 -0.57
N GLU A 227 -7.13 -0.76 0.32
CA GLU A 227 -7.24 -0.08 1.62
C GLU A 227 -6.93 -1.06 2.74
N ALA A 228 -6.00 -0.73 3.63
CA ALA A 228 -5.60 -1.56 4.77
C ALA A 228 -5.95 -0.90 6.09
N ALA A 229 -6.44 -1.66 7.06
CA ALA A 229 -6.79 -1.16 8.39
C ALA A 229 -5.59 -1.24 9.33
N ILE A 230 -5.03 -0.10 9.69
CA ILE A 230 -3.87 0.04 10.57
C ILE A 230 -4.26 0.94 11.74
N ASP A 231 -4.03 0.48 12.97
CA ASP A 231 -4.31 1.23 14.19
C ASP A 231 -5.73 1.83 14.28
N GLY A 232 -6.70 1.11 13.71
CA GLY A 232 -8.10 1.52 13.69
C GLY A 232 -8.45 2.50 12.57
N GLU A 233 -7.60 2.63 11.54
CA GLU A 233 -7.79 3.54 10.42
C GLU A 233 -7.53 2.87 9.05
N TRP A 234 -8.32 3.21 8.03
CA TRP A 234 -8.08 2.80 6.65
C TRP A 234 -7.01 3.69 5.98
N VAL A 235 -5.90 3.08 5.60
CA VAL A 235 -4.85 3.68 4.79
C VAL A 235 -4.91 3.13 3.37
N SER A 236 -4.66 3.97 2.38
CA SER A 236 -4.71 3.57 0.97
C SER A 236 -3.32 3.20 0.47
N LEU A 237 -3.24 2.14 -0.33
CA LEU A 237 -2.00 1.56 -0.84
C LEU A 237 -2.22 1.24 -2.32
N ASP A 238 -1.35 1.75 -3.17
CA ASP A 238 -1.37 1.50 -4.60
C ASP A 238 -0.01 0.93 -5.07
N PRO A 239 0.11 -0.40 -5.18
CA PRO A 239 1.33 -1.03 -5.68
C PRO A 239 1.57 -0.77 -7.18
N THR A 240 0.58 -0.32 -7.94
CA THR A 240 0.75 -0.02 -9.38
C THR A 240 1.50 1.29 -9.56
N PHE A 241 1.09 2.33 -8.82
CA PHE A 241 1.72 3.66 -8.86
C PHE A 241 2.81 3.87 -7.80
N ASN A 242 3.10 2.82 -7.01
CA ASN A 242 4.06 2.83 -5.90
C ASN A 242 3.73 3.88 -4.83
N GLU A 243 2.46 4.08 -4.53
CA GLU A 243 1.99 5.06 -3.54
C GLU A 243 1.44 4.34 -2.30
N ALA A 244 1.69 4.89 -1.11
CA ALA A 244 1.18 4.29 0.14
C ALA A 244 0.87 5.35 1.19
N ILE A 245 -0.09 5.04 2.05
CA ILE A 245 -0.62 5.88 3.13
C ILE A 245 -1.43 7.06 2.58
N VAL A 246 -0.83 7.81 1.64
CA VAL A 246 -1.43 8.91 0.89
C VAL A 246 -1.36 8.55 -0.59
N LEU A 247 -2.50 8.67 -1.28
CA LEU A 247 -2.56 8.59 -2.74
C LEU A 247 -2.76 9.99 -3.31
N ASP A 248 -2.40 10.17 -4.57
CA ASP A 248 -2.73 11.40 -5.29
C ASP A 248 -4.25 11.62 -5.44
N GLY A 249 -4.64 12.89 -5.61
CA GLY A 249 -6.03 13.32 -5.69
C GLY A 249 -6.76 12.89 -6.96
N THR A 250 -6.15 12.11 -7.84
CA THR A 250 -6.78 11.57 -9.04
C THR A 250 -7.43 10.21 -8.81
N HIS A 251 -7.29 9.59 -7.63
CA HIS A 251 -7.95 8.33 -7.32
C HIS A 251 -9.44 8.53 -6.97
N LEU A 252 -10.34 8.10 -7.86
CA LEU A 252 -11.80 8.21 -7.70
C LEU A 252 -12.41 6.85 -7.38
N LYS A 253 -12.94 6.68 -6.17
CA LYS A 253 -13.49 5.42 -5.68
C LYS A 253 -14.97 5.26 -6.01
N PHE A 254 -15.37 4.10 -6.54
CA PHE A 254 -16.79 3.74 -6.74
C PHE A 254 -17.22 2.41 -6.12
N ALA A 255 -16.32 1.46 -5.84
CA ALA A 255 -16.67 0.23 -5.14
C ALA A 255 -15.54 -0.29 -4.23
N GLU A 256 -15.91 -1.11 -3.25
CA GLU A 256 -14.95 -1.87 -2.42
C GLU A 256 -15.45 -3.30 -2.13
N GLY A 257 -14.54 -4.21 -1.82
CA GLY A 257 -14.92 -5.59 -1.49
C GLY A 257 -13.77 -6.44 -1.00
N SER A 258 -14.05 -7.72 -0.72
CA SER A 258 -13.02 -8.66 -0.29
C SER A 258 -12.01 -8.95 -1.40
N ASP A 259 -12.47 -8.97 -2.66
CA ASP A 259 -11.66 -9.04 -3.87
C ASP A 259 -12.47 -8.53 -5.07
N GLN A 260 -11.85 -8.49 -6.26
CA GLN A 260 -12.48 -8.03 -7.49
C GLN A 260 -13.75 -8.83 -7.87
N SER A 261 -13.86 -10.09 -7.45
CA SER A 261 -14.96 -10.95 -7.85
C SER A 261 -16.31 -10.60 -7.22
N GLU A 262 -16.31 -9.78 -6.16
CA GLU A 262 -17.51 -9.22 -5.52
C GLU A 262 -18.00 -7.93 -6.19
N ILE A 263 -17.18 -7.30 -7.03
CA ILE A 263 -17.50 -6.03 -7.68
C ILE A 263 -17.96 -6.32 -9.11
N ARG A 264 -19.27 -6.28 -9.35
CA ARG A 264 -19.86 -6.61 -10.65
C ARG A 264 -21.02 -5.70 -10.98
N GLU A 265 -21.01 -5.14 -12.18
CA GLU A 265 -22.19 -4.57 -12.79
C GLU A 265 -22.95 -5.70 -13.49
N GLU A 266 -24.26 -5.80 -13.26
CA GLU A 266 -25.04 -6.94 -13.76
C GLU A 266 -26.43 -6.52 -14.25
N VAL A 267 -26.89 -7.23 -15.29
CA VAL A 267 -28.30 -7.27 -15.65
C VAL A 267 -28.97 -8.32 -14.79
N THR A 268 -29.98 -7.91 -14.04
CA THR A 268 -30.80 -8.79 -13.21
C THR A 268 -32.22 -8.83 -13.75
N GLY A 269 -32.91 -9.94 -13.55
CA GLY A 269 -34.32 -10.03 -13.87
C GLY A 269 -34.96 -11.32 -13.34
N LYS A 270 -36.26 -11.26 -13.13
CA LYS A 270 -37.09 -12.44 -12.84
C LYS A 270 -38.22 -12.52 -13.86
N GLY A 271 -38.40 -13.68 -14.47
CA GLY A 271 -39.38 -13.85 -15.53
C GLY A 271 -39.42 -15.27 -16.07
N ILE A 272 -40.51 -15.58 -16.78
CA ILE A 272 -40.66 -16.86 -17.48
C ILE A 272 -39.95 -16.74 -18.83
N GLY A 273 -39.06 -17.69 -19.14
CA GLY A 273 -38.30 -17.71 -20.39
C GLY A 273 -37.28 -16.57 -20.52
N LEU A 274 -36.87 -15.97 -19.40
CA LEU A 274 -35.81 -14.96 -19.40
C LEU A 274 -34.45 -15.66 -19.58
N ASP A 275 -33.75 -15.31 -20.65
CA ASP A 275 -32.38 -15.74 -20.91
C ASP A 275 -31.44 -14.53 -20.87
N LEU A 276 -30.52 -14.55 -19.91
CA LEU A 276 -29.49 -13.53 -19.72
C LEU A 276 -28.10 -14.02 -20.15
N SER A 277 -27.98 -15.26 -20.66
CA SER A 277 -26.68 -15.84 -21.00
C SER A 277 -25.94 -15.10 -22.13
N ASN A 278 -26.69 -14.42 -22.99
CA ASN A 278 -26.16 -13.59 -24.08
C ASN A 278 -26.23 -12.07 -23.78
N ALA A 279 -26.66 -11.68 -22.58
CA ALA A 279 -26.74 -10.27 -22.22
C ALA A 279 -25.32 -9.69 -22.11
N THR A 280 -25.05 -8.62 -22.84
CA THR A 280 -23.79 -7.88 -22.75
C THR A 280 -24.02 -6.54 -22.08
N VAL A 281 -23.04 -6.11 -21.29
CA VAL A 281 -22.99 -4.79 -20.67
C VAL A 281 -21.64 -4.18 -20.98
N GLU A 282 -21.60 -3.19 -21.85
CA GLU A 282 -20.39 -2.43 -22.14
C GLU A 282 -20.46 -1.07 -21.45
N ARG A 283 -19.46 -0.76 -20.61
CA ARG A 283 -19.35 0.53 -19.94
C ARG A 283 -18.37 1.44 -20.69
N ARG A 284 -18.81 2.66 -21.00
CA ARG A 284 -17.95 3.76 -21.45
C ARG A 284 -17.88 4.81 -20.36
N ALA A 285 -16.68 5.35 -20.14
CA ALA A 285 -16.43 6.37 -19.15
C ALA A 285 -15.72 7.56 -19.81
N ASN A 286 -16.26 8.76 -19.64
CA ASN A 286 -15.65 10.00 -20.06
C ASN A 286 -15.45 10.90 -18.84
N LEU A 287 -14.19 11.09 -18.46
CA LEU A 287 -13.79 11.85 -17.29
C LEU A 287 -12.90 13.02 -17.71
N SER A 288 -13.08 14.17 -17.07
CA SER A 288 -12.26 15.35 -17.31
C SER A 288 -12.11 16.19 -16.05
N PHE A 289 -10.93 16.78 -15.87
CA PHE A 289 -10.69 17.71 -14.77
C PHE A 289 -11.54 18.98 -14.96
N VAL A 290 -12.29 19.33 -13.91
CA VAL A 290 -12.88 20.67 -13.75
C VAL A 290 -11.87 21.57 -13.03
N SER A 291 -11.17 21.03 -12.03
CA SER A 291 -10.07 21.72 -11.33
C SER A 291 -9.16 20.71 -10.64
N ALA A 292 -7.87 21.03 -10.52
CA ALA A 292 -6.91 20.31 -9.68
C ALA A 292 -6.35 21.26 -8.61
N VAL A 293 -6.17 20.73 -7.40
CA VAL A 293 -5.65 21.44 -6.23
C VAL A 293 -4.31 20.80 -5.86
N PRO A 294 -3.21 21.56 -5.81
CA PRO A 294 -1.91 21.02 -5.44
C PRO A 294 -1.91 20.42 -4.02
N PHE A 295 -1.00 19.49 -3.75
CA PHE A 295 -0.73 19.04 -2.38
C PHE A 295 -0.35 20.22 -1.47
N LYS A 296 -0.88 20.21 -0.25
CA LYS A 296 -0.49 21.19 0.77
C LYS A 296 0.79 20.72 1.45
N GLU A 297 1.94 21.09 0.87
CA GLU A 297 3.30 20.91 1.41
C GLU A 297 3.50 19.62 2.23
N LEU A 298 3.17 18.45 1.69
CA LEU A 298 3.30 17.19 2.43
C LEU A 298 4.78 16.84 2.69
N PHE A 299 5.60 17.00 1.66
CA PHE A 299 7.04 16.78 1.71
C PHE A 299 7.84 18.02 1.31
N SER A 300 9.11 18.05 1.71
CA SER A 300 10.11 18.89 1.04
C SER A 300 11.34 18.08 0.70
N LEU A 301 11.94 18.41 -0.45
CA LEU A 301 13.11 17.75 -0.98
C LEU A 301 14.32 18.68 -0.95
N GLN A 302 15.48 18.11 -0.65
CA GLN A 302 16.78 18.75 -0.87
C GLN A 302 17.69 17.72 -1.52
N ALA A 303 18.00 17.91 -2.81
CA ALA A 303 18.91 17.04 -3.53
C ALA A 303 20.30 17.67 -3.67
N SER A 304 21.32 16.82 -3.65
CA SER A 304 22.71 17.16 -3.98
C SER A 304 23.30 16.09 -4.90
N GLY A 305 24.21 16.52 -5.77
CA GLY A 305 24.94 15.66 -6.68
C GLY A 305 26.44 15.80 -6.45
N SER A 306 27.23 14.91 -7.02
CA SER A 306 28.70 14.99 -6.96
C SER A 306 29.18 16.39 -7.40
N GLU A 307 29.95 17.07 -6.54
CA GLU A 307 30.51 18.40 -6.83
C GLU A 307 31.66 18.36 -7.85
N GLU A 308 32.24 17.18 -8.08
CA GLU A 308 33.35 16.98 -9.01
C GLU A 308 32.87 16.85 -10.46
N GLN A 309 33.61 17.44 -11.41
CA GLN A 309 33.40 17.19 -12.83
C GLN A 309 33.86 15.77 -13.16
N LEU A 310 32.92 14.91 -13.50
CA LEU A 310 33.20 13.49 -13.73
C LEU A 310 33.62 13.21 -15.18
N GLY A 311 34.48 12.21 -15.37
CA GLY A 311 34.83 11.72 -16.71
C GLY A 311 33.64 11.05 -17.42
N PRO A 312 33.73 10.82 -18.74
CA PRO A 312 32.77 9.99 -19.46
C PRO A 312 32.71 8.58 -18.86
N GLY A 313 31.51 7.99 -18.76
CA GLY A 313 31.31 6.66 -18.18
C GLY A 313 31.48 6.59 -16.65
N SER A 314 31.64 7.71 -15.96
CA SER A 314 31.68 7.75 -14.50
C SER A 314 30.33 7.44 -13.87
N ILE A 315 30.39 6.88 -12.66
CA ILE A 315 29.24 6.71 -11.78
C ILE A 315 29.10 7.96 -10.91
N ALA A 316 27.90 8.50 -10.81
CA ALA A 316 27.54 9.58 -9.90
C ALA A 316 26.51 9.10 -8.89
N VAL A 317 26.61 9.60 -7.66
CA VAL A 317 25.59 9.41 -6.64
C VAL A 317 24.76 10.68 -6.54
N VAL A 318 23.43 10.53 -6.63
CA VAL A 318 22.47 11.58 -6.39
C VAL A 318 21.87 11.34 -5.01
N LEU A 319 22.15 12.21 -4.06
CA LEU A 319 21.60 12.11 -2.71
C LEU A 319 20.40 13.05 -2.59
N VAL A 320 19.28 12.55 -2.08
CA VAL A 320 18.10 13.34 -1.77
C VAL A 320 17.74 13.19 -0.30
N GLY A 321 17.66 14.32 0.39
CA GLY A 321 17.00 14.42 1.68
C GLY A 321 15.51 14.70 1.49
N VAL A 322 14.68 13.84 2.07
CA VAL A 322 13.22 13.96 2.08
C VAL A 322 12.79 14.29 3.50
N TYR A 323 11.95 15.30 3.65
CA TYR A 323 11.41 15.72 4.95
C TYR A 323 9.88 15.66 4.94
N ASN A 324 9.29 14.94 5.90
CA ASN A 324 7.86 14.91 6.12
C ASN A 324 7.43 16.15 6.92
N LYS A 325 6.71 17.08 6.28
CA LYS A 325 6.20 18.29 6.94
C LYS A 325 4.90 18.03 7.71
N GLY A 326 4.24 16.91 7.44
CA GLY A 326 3.01 16.51 8.09
C GLY A 326 3.19 16.14 9.55
N SER A 327 2.09 16.18 10.29
CA SER A 327 2.00 15.71 11.68
C SER A 327 1.70 14.21 11.81
N ARG A 328 1.66 13.49 10.67
CA ARG A 328 1.34 12.06 10.59
C ARG A 328 2.43 11.32 9.79
N PRO A 329 2.63 10.01 10.05
CA PRO A 329 3.50 9.21 9.22
C PRO A 329 3.00 9.18 7.77
N ALA A 330 3.91 9.18 6.82
CA ALA A 330 3.60 9.14 5.39
C ALA A 330 4.68 8.37 4.62
N ALA A 331 4.35 7.91 3.42
CA ALA A 331 5.32 7.33 2.51
C ALA A 331 5.50 8.27 1.31
N ALA A 332 6.74 8.63 1.01
CA ALA A 332 7.10 9.47 -0.12
C ALA A 332 7.46 8.57 -1.31
N PRO A 333 6.62 8.51 -2.37
CA PRO A 333 7.02 7.89 -3.62
C PRO A 333 8.02 8.81 -4.31
N LEU A 334 9.27 8.39 -4.37
CA LEU A 334 10.37 9.09 -5.02
C LEU A 334 10.56 8.55 -6.43
N SER A 335 10.69 9.44 -7.41
CA SER A 335 11.27 9.07 -8.70
C SER A 335 12.37 10.01 -9.12
N LEU A 336 13.32 9.43 -9.87
CA LEU A 336 14.37 10.16 -10.54
C LEU A 336 14.10 10.15 -12.03
N VAL A 337 13.98 11.34 -12.61
CA VAL A 337 13.94 11.56 -14.05
C VAL A 337 15.32 12.01 -14.49
N VAL A 338 15.89 11.27 -15.44
CA VAL A 338 17.23 11.52 -16.00
C VAL A 338 17.13 11.86 -17.48
N PRO A 339 18.04 12.70 -18.02
CA PRO A 339 18.08 12.99 -19.44
C PRO A 339 18.59 11.79 -20.24
N ASP A 340 18.37 11.81 -21.55
CA ASP A 340 18.87 10.78 -22.46
C ASP A 340 20.38 10.57 -22.32
N GLY A 341 20.79 9.30 -22.30
CA GLY A 341 22.18 8.88 -22.16
C GLY A 341 22.68 8.73 -20.71
N VAL A 342 21.95 9.22 -19.71
CA VAL A 342 22.20 8.89 -18.31
C VAL A 342 21.40 7.65 -17.93
N THR A 343 22.08 6.64 -17.36
CA THR A 343 21.45 5.38 -16.96
C THR A 343 21.33 5.32 -15.45
N ILE A 344 20.16 5.01 -14.91
CA ILE A 344 20.00 4.73 -13.48
C ILE A 344 20.43 3.28 -13.25
N LEU A 345 21.42 3.06 -12.37
CA LEU A 345 21.94 1.73 -12.01
C LEU A 345 21.22 1.13 -10.80
N SER A 346 20.67 1.98 -9.93
CA SER A 346 19.80 1.58 -8.82
C SER A 346 18.33 1.44 -9.25
N LYS A 347 17.42 1.15 -8.32
CA LYS A 347 15.98 1.20 -8.59
C LYS A 347 15.55 2.60 -9.06
N LYS A 348 14.62 2.65 -10.02
CA LYS A 348 14.13 3.89 -10.65
C LYS A 348 13.20 4.67 -9.73
N GLN A 349 12.36 3.96 -8.98
CA GLN A 349 11.45 4.51 -7.99
C GLN A 349 11.77 3.94 -6.61
N ALA A 350 11.41 4.66 -5.57
CA ALA A 350 11.53 4.21 -4.20
C ALA A 350 10.36 4.74 -3.37
N LEU A 351 9.92 3.99 -2.36
CA LEU A 351 8.84 4.39 -1.47
C LEU A 351 9.39 4.53 -0.05
N LEU A 352 9.66 5.77 0.35
CA LEU A 352 10.34 6.07 1.60
C LEU A 352 9.33 6.34 2.71
N PHE A 353 9.25 5.47 3.71
CA PHE A 353 8.47 5.75 4.93
C PHE A 353 9.19 6.78 5.81
N LEU A 354 8.43 7.80 6.25
CA LEU A 354 8.87 8.84 7.17
C LEU A 354 7.84 9.03 8.30
N GLU A 355 8.33 9.06 9.54
CA GLU A 355 7.58 9.52 10.70
C GLU A 355 7.26 11.03 10.60
N PRO A 356 6.32 11.55 11.41
CA PRO A 356 6.03 12.99 11.46
C PRO A 356 7.30 13.80 11.72
N HIS A 357 7.54 14.82 10.90
CA HIS A 357 8.72 15.69 11.03
C HIS A 357 10.07 14.96 10.95
N GLU A 358 10.09 13.75 10.40
CA GLU A 358 11.32 13.01 10.13
C GLU A 358 11.97 13.51 8.84
N ARG A 359 13.31 13.50 8.83
CA ARG A 359 14.12 13.63 7.63
C ARG A 359 14.85 12.33 7.38
N ARG A 360 14.77 11.82 6.15
CA ARG A 360 15.54 10.65 5.70
C ARG A 360 16.27 10.96 4.40
N GLU A 361 17.36 10.25 4.18
CA GLU A 361 18.14 10.34 2.95
C GLU A 361 17.92 9.09 2.10
N PHE A 362 17.89 9.30 0.79
CA PHE A 362 17.89 8.26 -0.22
C PHE A 362 18.93 8.63 -1.27
N SER A 363 19.55 7.62 -1.90
CA SER A 363 20.51 7.86 -2.97
C SER A 363 20.22 7.02 -4.19
N TRP A 364 20.32 7.64 -5.36
CA TRP A 364 20.41 6.93 -6.63
C TRP A 364 21.86 6.83 -7.09
N VAL A 365 22.16 5.72 -7.76
CA VAL A 365 23.41 5.52 -8.47
C VAL A 365 23.12 5.67 -9.97
N VAL A 366 23.79 6.61 -10.63
CA VAL A 366 23.62 6.86 -12.07
C VAL A 366 24.94 6.73 -12.82
N LEU A 367 24.87 6.26 -14.06
CA LEU A 367 25.98 6.16 -14.99
C LEU A 367 25.88 7.28 -16.03
N LEU A 368 26.96 8.05 -16.17
CA LEU A 368 27.06 9.10 -17.19
C LEU A 368 27.36 8.52 -18.58
N PRO A 369 26.99 9.23 -19.67
CA PRO A 369 27.30 8.80 -21.02
C PRO A 369 28.79 8.52 -21.22
N GLN A 370 29.11 7.45 -21.96
CA GLN A 370 30.49 7.07 -22.27
C GLN A 370 31.14 7.97 -23.33
N GLU A 371 30.33 8.56 -24.20
CA GLU A 371 30.82 9.41 -25.30
C GLU A 371 30.46 10.87 -25.03
N LEU A 372 31.46 11.66 -24.63
CA LEU A 372 31.35 13.11 -24.50
C LEU A 372 32.31 13.79 -25.49
N GLU A 373 31.87 14.82 -26.20
CA GLU A 373 32.76 15.59 -27.08
C GLU A 373 33.81 16.34 -26.26
N GLY A 374 35.03 16.43 -26.81
CA GLY A 374 36.12 17.17 -26.18
C GLY A 374 35.88 18.68 -26.24
N GLY A 375 36.31 19.40 -25.20
CA GLY A 375 36.21 20.87 -25.15
C GLY A 375 34.91 21.42 -24.54
N TYR A 376 33.99 20.54 -24.13
CA TYR A 376 32.71 20.91 -23.51
C TYR A 376 32.63 20.44 -22.05
N VAL A 377 31.88 21.17 -21.23
CA VAL A 377 31.38 20.70 -19.92
C VAL A 377 29.90 20.39 -20.11
N TYR A 378 29.54 19.15 -19.83
CA TYR A 378 28.17 18.66 -19.88
C TYR A 378 27.56 18.81 -18.51
N THR A 379 26.32 19.30 -18.46
CA THR A 379 25.51 19.31 -17.24
C THR A 379 24.29 18.47 -17.50
N PHE A 380 24.11 17.44 -16.68
CA PHE A 380 22.97 16.53 -16.70
C PHE A 380 21.99 16.99 -15.63
N PRO A 381 20.87 17.63 -15.99
CA PRO A 381 19.83 17.99 -15.04
C PRO A 381 19.01 16.75 -14.69
N LEU A 382 19.03 16.34 -13.43
CA LEU A 382 18.19 15.26 -12.91
C LEU A 382 17.07 15.87 -12.07
N ARG A 383 15.84 15.44 -12.32
CA ARG A 383 14.67 15.87 -11.54
C ARG A 383 14.31 14.78 -10.55
N VAL A 384 14.14 15.17 -9.29
CA VAL A 384 13.62 14.30 -8.24
C VAL A 384 12.23 14.80 -7.90
N ASP A 385 11.25 13.91 -7.93
CA ASP A 385 9.85 14.25 -7.67
C ASP A 385 9.21 13.29 -6.67
N THR A 386 8.27 13.83 -5.89
CA THR A 386 7.38 13.12 -4.96
C THR A 386 6.04 13.84 -4.87
N LEU A 387 5.12 13.32 -4.06
CA LEU A 387 3.79 13.92 -3.86
C LEU A 387 3.90 15.38 -3.40
N GLY A 388 3.57 16.31 -4.28
CA GLY A 388 3.53 17.74 -4.01
C GLY A 388 4.88 18.45 -3.94
N ALA A 389 6.00 17.77 -4.23
CA ALA A 389 7.31 18.38 -4.16
C ALA A 389 8.24 17.86 -5.26
N GLU A 390 8.97 18.77 -5.88
CA GLU A 390 10.02 18.45 -6.83
C GLU A 390 11.28 19.27 -6.54
N THR A 391 12.41 18.74 -6.96
CA THR A 391 13.69 19.45 -6.93
C THR A 391 14.55 19.00 -8.10
N GLN A 392 15.52 19.83 -8.47
CA GLN A 392 16.44 19.54 -9.56
C GLN A 392 17.87 19.55 -9.03
N VAL A 393 18.65 18.58 -9.46
CA VAL A 393 20.07 18.46 -9.17
C VAL A 393 20.83 18.37 -10.48
N ASN A 394 22.01 18.98 -10.53
CA ASN A 394 22.86 18.96 -11.70
C ASN A 394 24.09 18.11 -11.41
N VAL A 395 24.34 17.10 -12.25
CA VAL A 395 25.61 16.36 -12.26
C VAL A 395 26.39 16.83 -13.48
N SER A 396 27.68 17.14 -13.33
CA SER A 396 28.50 17.66 -14.44
C SER A 396 29.56 16.67 -14.88
N GLY A 397 29.78 16.56 -16.19
CA GLY A 397 30.81 15.72 -16.79
C GLY A 397 31.68 16.45 -17.80
N ARG A 398 32.95 16.04 -17.95
CA ARG A 398 33.90 16.63 -18.89
C ARG A 398 34.88 15.58 -19.42
N ARG A 399 35.11 15.57 -20.74
CA ARG A 399 36.18 14.75 -21.34
C ARG A 399 37.56 15.24 -20.88
N GLY A 400 38.34 14.35 -20.26
CA GLY A 400 39.67 14.65 -19.70
C GLY A 400 39.68 14.99 -18.22
N ALA A 401 38.53 15.04 -17.56
CA ALA A 401 38.48 14.85 -16.11
C ALA A 401 38.77 13.36 -15.79
N ASP A 402 39.39 13.11 -14.64
CA ASP A 402 39.60 11.74 -14.19
C ASP A 402 38.25 11.02 -14.08
N VAL A 403 38.21 9.75 -14.45
CA VAL A 403 37.11 8.89 -14.05
C VAL A 403 37.24 8.81 -12.53
N SER A 404 36.44 9.61 -11.79
CA SER A 404 36.48 9.53 -10.34
C SER A 404 36.01 8.12 -10.01
N ALA A 405 36.96 7.30 -9.57
CA ALA A 405 36.67 5.96 -9.17
C ALA A 405 36.17 6.04 -7.74
N THR A 406 34.88 5.82 -7.53
CA THR A 406 34.29 5.92 -6.20
C THR A 406 34.65 4.66 -5.41
N SER A 407 35.01 4.84 -4.14
CA SER A 407 35.17 3.76 -3.17
C SER A 407 33.91 3.74 -2.31
N SER A 408 32.88 2.99 -2.74
CA SER A 408 31.58 2.93 -2.07
C SER A 408 31.33 1.53 -1.52
N LEU A 409 31.55 1.35 -0.23
CA LEU A 409 31.14 0.14 0.49
C LEU A 409 29.74 0.36 1.06
N VAL A 410 28.88 -0.63 0.87
CA VAL A 410 27.52 -0.64 1.41
C VAL A 410 27.34 -1.88 2.26
N LEU A 411 26.82 -1.68 3.47
CA LEU A 411 26.40 -2.75 4.36
C LEU A 411 24.86 -2.85 4.28
N SER A 412 24.35 -4.00 3.86
CA SER A 412 22.92 -4.25 3.66
C SER A 412 22.52 -5.62 4.25
N ASP A 413 21.23 -5.95 4.20
CA ASP A 413 20.67 -7.24 4.63
C ASP A 413 21.07 -7.69 6.04
N PHE A 414 21.28 -6.74 6.95
CA PHE A 414 21.63 -7.05 8.34
C PHE A 414 20.46 -7.75 9.04
N SER A 415 20.66 -8.98 9.45
CA SER A 415 19.66 -9.80 10.13
C SER A 415 20.32 -10.70 11.18
N TYR A 416 19.52 -11.35 12.02
CA TYR A 416 20.01 -12.32 13.01
C TYR A 416 19.08 -13.52 13.15
N SER A 417 19.66 -14.65 13.55
CA SER A 417 18.93 -15.84 13.97
C SER A 417 19.38 -16.29 15.35
N LEU A 418 18.41 -16.72 16.16
CA LEU A 418 18.69 -17.33 17.47
C LEU A 418 18.69 -18.85 17.31
N GLU A 419 19.80 -19.50 17.65
CA GLU A 419 19.91 -20.94 17.80
C GLU A 419 19.92 -21.32 19.29
N SER A 420 19.94 -22.62 19.60
CA SER A 420 19.83 -23.10 20.98
C SER A 420 20.98 -22.67 21.91
N SER A 421 22.15 -22.36 21.35
CA SER A 421 23.35 -21.99 22.11
C SER A 421 24.08 -20.73 21.60
N GLU A 422 23.62 -20.16 20.48
CA GLU A 422 24.29 -19.02 19.85
C GLU A 422 23.31 -18.08 19.14
N VAL A 423 23.75 -16.84 18.97
CA VAL A 423 23.12 -15.88 18.05
C VAL A 423 24.04 -15.73 16.83
N ARG A 424 23.46 -15.90 15.63
CA ARG A 424 24.16 -15.65 14.37
C ARG A 424 23.66 -14.35 13.76
N PHE A 425 24.57 -13.49 13.35
CA PHE A 425 24.28 -12.30 12.56
C PHE A 425 24.67 -12.55 11.11
N PHE A 426 23.81 -12.14 10.18
CA PHE A 426 24.04 -12.17 8.75
C PHE A 426 24.06 -10.75 8.22
N LEU A 427 24.99 -10.45 7.32
CA LEU A 427 25.06 -9.17 6.64
C LEU A 427 25.60 -9.36 5.22
N LYS A 428 25.22 -8.46 4.33
CA LYS A 428 25.72 -8.40 2.97
C LYS A 428 26.58 -7.16 2.81
N LEU A 429 27.84 -7.38 2.45
CA LEU A 429 28.79 -6.33 2.14
C LEU A 429 28.92 -6.22 0.62
N SER A 430 28.61 -5.06 0.07
CA SER A 430 28.66 -4.78 -1.37
C SER A 430 29.66 -3.68 -1.68
N ASN A 431 30.43 -3.85 -2.75
CA ASN A 431 31.18 -2.76 -3.35
C ASN A 431 30.36 -2.17 -4.50
N GLU A 432 29.67 -1.08 -4.22
CA GLU A 432 28.92 -0.31 -5.22
C GLU A 432 29.77 0.77 -5.88
N GLY A 433 31.04 0.86 -5.49
CA GLY A 433 32.04 1.72 -6.10
C GLY A 433 32.72 1.08 -7.30
N SER A 434 33.56 1.87 -7.97
CA SER A 434 34.33 1.44 -9.14
C SER A 434 35.79 1.09 -8.82
N ASN A 435 36.26 1.30 -7.58
CA ASN A 435 37.54 0.78 -7.09
C ASN A 435 37.36 -0.59 -6.44
N ALA A 436 38.27 -1.53 -6.69
CA ALA A 436 38.34 -2.74 -5.89
C ALA A 436 38.86 -2.41 -4.47
N PHE A 437 38.32 -3.08 -3.46
CA PHE A 437 38.90 -3.07 -2.13
C PHE A 437 39.80 -4.29 -1.95
N GLU A 438 41.09 -4.06 -1.79
CA GLU A 438 42.07 -5.14 -1.65
C GLU A 438 42.02 -5.83 -0.27
N SER A 439 41.55 -5.12 0.75
CA SER A 439 41.43 -5.62 2.11
C SER A 439 40.37 -4.85 2.89
N VAL A 440 39.19 -5.46 3.06
CA VAL A 440 38.13 -4.98 3.94
C VAL A 440 38.13 -5.77 5.24
N ARG A 441 37.98 -5.04 6.35
CA ARG A 441 37.79 -5.60 7.69
C ARG A 441 36.38 -5.30 8.17
N VAL A 442 35.67 -6.32 8.62
CA VAL A 442 34.36 -6.22 9.26
C VAL A 442 34.47 -6.74 10.69
N VAL A 443 34.10 -5.90 11.66
CA VAL A 443 34.07 -6.25 13.09
C VAL A 443 32.62 -6.15 13.57
N VAL A 444 32.07 -7.22 14.10
CA VAL A 444 30.78 -7.21 14.80
C VAL A 444 31.07 -7.27 16.30
N SER A 445 30.56 -6.29 17.05
CA SER A 445 30.78 -6.13 18.48
C SER A 445 29.44 -6.15 19.22
N MET A 446 29.37 -6.92 20.29
CA MET A 446 28.22 -7.03 21.18
C MET A 446 28.36 -6.04 22.34
N GLY A 447 27.25 -5.59 22.93
CA GLY A 447 27.25 -4.62 24.04
C GLY A 447 27.96 -5.11 25.32
N ASN A 448 28.25 -6.40 25.42
CA ASN A 448 29.06 -7.01 26.48
C ASN A 448 30.58 -6.95 26.19
N GLY A 449 31.00 -6.39 25.04
CA GLY A 449 32.38 -6.28 24.60
C GLY A 449 32.92 -7.48 23.81
N GLU A 450 32.10 -8.49 23.51
CA GLU A 450 32.52 -9.61 22.66
C GLU A 450 32.56 -9.19 21.19
N GLU A 451 33.63 -9.53 20.47
CA GLU A 451 33.79 -9.18 19.05
C GLU A 451 34.05 -10.40 18.16
N ARG A 452 33.66 -10.30 16.90
CA ARG A 452 34.02 -11.23 15.82
C ARG A 452 34.46 -10.43 14.60
N THR A 453 35.50 -10.92 13.93
CA THR A 453 36.12 -10.20 12.82
C THR A 453 36.25 -11.07 11.58
N ALA A 454 35.90 -10.51 10.44
CA ALA A 454 36.30 -10.99 9.13
C ALA A 454 37.32 -9.97 8.57
N ASP A 455 38.50 -10.43 8.18
CA ASP A 455 39.60 -9.55 7.75
C ASP A 455 40.16 -10.01 6.41
N GLY A 456 40.78 -9.09 5.68
CA GLY A 456 41.39 -9.39 4.37
C GLY A 456 40.39 -9.74 3.27
N LEU A 457 39.15 -9.24 3.35
CA LEU A 457 38.15 -9.48 2.31
C LEU A 457 38.49 -8.65 1.07
N PHE A 458 38.59 -9.30 -0.08
CA PHE A 458 38.70 -8.64 -1.37
C PHE A 458 37.30 -8.41 -1.95
N LEU A 459 37.02 -7.23 -2.50
CA LEU A 459 35.77 -6.93 -3.20
C LEU A 459 36.04 -6.17 -4.50
N ALA A 460 35.79 -6.81 -5.64
CA ALA A 460 35.79 -6.15 -6.93
C ALA A 460 34.59 -5.18 -7.08
N PRO A 461 34.65 -4.22 -8.01
CA PRO A 461 33.51 -3.36 -8.35
C PRO A 461 32.26 -4.18 -8.71
N GLY A 462 31.13 -3.86 -8.08
CA GLY A 462 29.86 -4.57 -8.23
C GLY A 462 29.79 -5.94 -7.53
N GLU A 463 30.84 -6.37 -6.84
CA GLU A 463 30.84 -7.62 -6.07
C GLU A 463 30.11 -7.44 -4.74
N SER A 464 29.41 -8.50 -4.31
CA SER A 464 28.85 -8.59 -2.96
C SER A 464 29.26 -9.89 -2.29
N GLN A 465 29.49 -9.84 -0.98
CA GLN A 465 29.77 -11.01 -0.16
C GLN A 465 28.82 -11.05 1.05
N ASN A 466 28.27 -12.23 1.29
CA ASN A 466 27.46 -12.50 2.48
C ASN A 466 28.37 -13.00 3.59
N LEU A 467 28.28 -12.37 4.77
CA LEU A 467 29.08 -12.70 5.94
C LEU A 467 28.16 -13.15 7.08
N ALA A 468 28.65 -14.10 7.88
CA ALA A 468 27.95 -14.61 9.05
C ALA A 468 28.87 -14.60 10.28
N PHE A 469 28.36 -14.13 11.42
CA PHE A 469 29.09 -14.00 12.67
C PHE A 469 28.32 -14.66 13.82
N SER A 470 28.92 -15.67 14.46
CA SER A 470 28.33 -16.39 15.59
C SER A 470 28.89 -15.91 16.94
N PHE A 471 27.99 -15.62 17.88
CA PHE A 471 28.28 -15.28 19.26
C PHE A 471 27.57 -16.24 20.22
N ALA A 472 28.15 -16.44 21.40
CA ALA A 472 27.48 -17.21 22.44
C ALA A 472 26.13 -16.53 22.80
N MET A 473 25.13 -17.34 23.14
CA MET A 473 23.84 -16.82 23.59
C MET A 473 24.04 -15.92 24.84
N PRO A 474 23.58 -14.65 24.83
CA PRO A 474 23.66 -13.79 26.00
C PRO A 474 22.92 -14.38 27.21
N LEU A 475 23.45 -14.13 28.41
CA LEU A 475 22.80 -14.51 29.65
C LEU A 475 21.61 -13.58 29.94
N GLY A 476 20.44 -14.18 30.12
CA GLY A 476 19.20 -13.45 30.42
C GLY A 476 18.33 -13.21 29.19
N SER A 477 17.20 -12.55 29.42
CA SER A 477 16.21 -12.20 28.40
C SER A 477 16.01 -10.71 28.34
N GLY A 478 15.84 -10.16 27.14
CA GLY A 478 15.70 -8.74 26.94
C GLY A 478 16.30 -8.25 25.63
N LEU A 479 16.35 -6.94 25.49
CA LEU A 479 16.99 -6.27 24.36
C LEU A 479 18.50 -6.18 24.60
N PHE A 480 19.27 -6.58 23.59
CA PHE A 480 20.72 -6.47 23.56
C PHE A 480 21.11 -5.59 22.38
N GLU A 481 22.21 -4.84 22.55
CA GLU A 481 22.71 -3.91 21.55
C GLU A 481 24.10 -4.34 21.07
N GLY A 482 24.50 -3.85 19.91
CA GLY A 482 25.82 -4.07 19.34
C GLY A 482 26.08 -3.15 18.14
N ASN A 483 27.27 -3.28 17.54
CA ASN A 483 27.67 -2.51 16.38
C ASN A 483 28.41 -3.40 15.38
N ALA A 484 28.14 -3.24 14.09
CA ALA A 484 28.98 -3.73 13.01
C ALA A 484 29.80 -2.57 12.44
N VAL A 485 31.12 -2.73 12.40
CA VAL A 485 32.06 -1.75 11.88
C VAL A 485 32.77 -2.32 10.67
N VAL A 486 32.60 -1.67 9.52
CA VAL A 486 33.35 -1.99 8.30
C VAL A 486 34.45 -0.94 8.14
N SER A 487 35.67 -1.38 7.82
CA SER A 487 36.80 -0.50 7.55
C SER A 487 37.60 -0.99 6.35
N ALA A 488 37.92 -0.08 5.42
CA ALA A 488 38.77 -0.35 4.27
C ALA A 488 39.47 0.95 3.82
N GLY A 489 40.77 1.07 4.04
CA GLY A 489 41.48 2.33 3.84
C GLY A 489 40.90 3.44 4.72
N GLU A 490 40.45 4.54 4.10
CA GLU A 490 39.76 5.64 4.78
C GLU A 490 38.24 5.42 4.93
N ALA A 491 37.65 4.45 4.23
CA ALA A 491 36.23 4.16 4.32
C ALA A 491 35.91 3.46 5.65
N ARG A 492 34.92 4.00 6.37
CA ARG A 492 34.45 3.45 7.64
C ARG A 492 32.93 3.54 7.75
N ILE A 493 32.29 2.39 7.94
CA ILE A 493 30.83 2.28 8.17
C ILE A 493 30.64 1.80 9.60
N VAL A 494 29.70 2.41 10.31
CA VAL A 494 29.28 1.97 11.64
C VAL A 494 27.78 1.75 11.60
N GLN A 495 27.36 0.50 11.78
CA GLN A 495 25.97 0.08 11.80
C GLN A 495 25.61 -0.42 13.19
N PRO A 496 24.95 0.39 14.03
CA PRO A 496 24.39 -0.10 15.28
C PRO A 496 23.27 -1.11 14.99
N PHE A 497 23.12 -2.09 15.88
CA PHE A 497 22.03 -3.06 15.83
C PHE A 497 21.51 -3.39 17.22
N THR A 498 20.27 -3.89 17.27
CA THR A 498 19.67 -4.45 18.48
C THR A 498 19.02 -5.79 18.15
N PHE A 499 19.09 -6.74 19.07
CA PHE A 499 18.42 -8.03 18.93
C PHE A 499 17.81 -8.45 20.28
N PHE A 500 16.73 -9.21 20.22
CA PHE A 500 15.97 -9.55 21.43
C PHE A 500 16.06 -11.04 21.73
N VAL A 501 16.53 -11.36 22.94
CA VAL A 501 16.53 -12.75 23.45
C VAL A 501 15.28 -12.95 24.28
N ARG A 502 14.43 -13.89 23.84
CA ARG A 502 13.20 -14.21 24.58
C ARG A 502 13.55 -14.85 25.94
N PRO A 503 12.71 -14.66 26.96
CA PRO A 503 12.77 -15.51 28.15
C PRO A 503 12.63 -16.96 27.71
N THR A 504 13.55 -17.82 28.13
CA THR A 504 13.31 -19.25 28.09
C THR A 504 11.97 -19.46 28.79
N PRO A 505 10.95 -20.06 28.15
CA PRO A 505 9.74 -20.38 28.88
C PRO A 505 10.17 -21.19 30.09
N GLU A 506 9.83 -20.71 31.30
CA GLU A 506 9.93 -21.58 32.46
C GLU A 506 9.27 -22.89 32.07
N PRO A 507 9.91 -24.05 32.31
CA PRO A 507 9.23 -25.32 32.10
C PRO A 507 7.90 -25.18 32.81
N THR A 508 6.79 -25.34 32.06
CA THR A 508 5.45 -25.26 32.62
C THR A 508 5.50 -26.06 33.91
N ILE A 509 5.42 -25.39 35.05
CA ILE A 509 5.27 -26.07 36.32
C ILE A 509 3.91 -26.72 36.16
N VAL A 510 3.91 -27.99 35.74
CA VAL A 510 2.76 -28.85 35.94
C VAL A 510 2.48 -28.68 37.41
N PRO A 511 1.34 -28.09 37.82
CA PRO A 511 1.08 -27.90 39.22
C PRO A 511 1.19 -29.28 39.84
N THR A 512 2.19 -29.45 40.72
CA THR A 512 2.19 -30.59 41.62
C THR A 512 0.82 -30.58 42.29
N PRO A 513 0.10 -31.72 42.33
CA PRO A 513 -1.21 -31.75 42.94
C PRO A 513 -1.05 -31.19 44.34
N VAL A 514 -1.70 -30.05 44.60
CA VAL A 514 -1.73 -29.44 45.92
C VAL A 514 -2.35 -30.50 46.83
N PRO A 515 -1.65 -30.96 47.89
CA PRO A 515 -2.28 -31.86 48.84
C PRO A 515 -3.47 -31.12 49.42
N GLU A 516 -4.66 -31.71 49.29
CA GLU A 516 -5.91 -31.16 49.84
C GLU A 516 -5.71 -30.85 51.32
N THR A 517 -5.48 -29.59 51.65
CA THR A 517 -5.63 -29.11 53.02
C THR A 517 -7.13 -29.05 53.32
N PRO A 518 -7.61 -29.65 54.41
CA PRO A 518 -9.04 -29.73 54.69
C PRO A 518 -9.62 -28.32 54.80
N LEU A 519 -10.68 -28.08 54.04
CA LEU A 519 -11.55 -26.92 54.21
C LEU A 519 -11.96 -26.84 55.68
N SER A 520 -11.59 -25.74 56.33
CA SER A 520 -12.05 -25.42 57.68
C SER A 520 -13.58 -25.40 57.70
N GLU A 521 -14.15 -26.09 58.69
CA GLU A 521 -15.58 -26.35 58.88
C GLU A 521 -16.46 -25.09 59.07
N GLY A 522 -15.94 -23.89 58.81
CA GLY A 522 -16.62 -22.61 59.00
C GLY A 522 -17.32 -22.03 57.77
N LEU A 523 -16.97 -22.43 56.54
CA LEU A 523 -17.57 -21.83 55.33
C LEU A 523 -18.77 -22.62 54.75
N PHE A 524 -18.89 -23.92 55.05
CA PHE A 524 -20.02 -24.74 54.57
C PHE A 524 -21.33 -24.47 55.32
N LEU A 525 -21.29 -23.96 56.56
CA LEU A 525 -22.50 -23.64 57.33
C LEU A 525 -23.24 -22.40 56.78
N ILE A 526 -22.52 -21.44 56.19
CA ILE A 526 -23.10 -20.18 55.69
C ILE A 526 -23.74 -20.39 54.32
N ALA A 527 -23.13 -21.19 53.44
CA ALA A 527 -23.69 -21.52 52.12
C ALA A 527 -24.90 -22.49 52.20
N ALA A 528 -24.89 -23.44 53.14
CA ALA A 528 -26.01 -24.37 53.35
C ALA A 528 -27.25 -23.68 53.96
N MET A 529 -27.08 -22.72 54.89
CA MET A 529 -28.20 -21.95 55.44
C MET A 529 -28.86 -21.02 54.41
N ALA A 530 -28.10 -20.48 53.45
CA ALA A 530 -28.64 -19.65 52.37
C ALA A 530 -29.47 -20.48 51.37
N MET A 531 -29.06 -21.70 51.03
CA MET A 531 -29.85 -22.59 50.16
C MET A 531 -31.14 -23.12 50.82
N VAL A 532 -31.12 -23.44 52.12
CA VAL A 532 -32.32 -23.92 52.82
C VAL A 532 -33.38 -22.81 52.94
N LEU A 533 -32.97 -21.55 53.14
CA LEU A 533 -33.91 -20.42 53.16
C LEU A 533 -34.56 -20.14 51.78
N ILE A 534 -33.83 -20.35 50.69
CA ILE A 534 -34.36 -20.20 49.32
C ILE A 534 -35.32 -21.35 48.96
N ILE A 535 -35.02 -22.59 49.37
CA ILE A 535 -35.86 -23.76 49.10
C ILE A 535 -37.16 -23.71 49.94
N VAL A 536 -37.09 -23.32 51.22
CA VAL A 536 -38.29 -23.17 52.07
C VAL A 536 -39.17 -22.01 51.59
N GLY A 537 -38.59 -20.89 51.14
CA GLY A 537 -39.33 -19.77 50.56
C GLY A 537 -40.08 -20.14 49.27
N THR A 538 -39.44 -20.95 48.40
CA THR A 538 -40.03 -21.37 47.11
C THR A 538 -41.16 -22.40 47.30
N ILE A 539 -41.03 -23.31 48.28
CA ILE A 539 -42.08 -24.30 48.61
C ILE A 539 -43.28 -23.63 49.28
N PHE A 540 -43.09 -22.59 50.11
CA PHE A 540 -44.20 -21.86 50.73
C PHE A 540 -44.96 -20.99 49.72
N PHE A 541 -44.27 -20.46 48.70
CA PHE A 541 -44.89 -19.66 47.64
C PHE A 541 -45.70 -20.51 46.64
N LEU A 542 -45.24 -21.73 46.33
CA LEU A 542 -45.97 -22.66 45.45
C LEU A 542 -47.16 -23.35 46.14
N LYS A 543 -47.11 -23.57 47.46
CA LYS A 543 -48.23 -24.18 48.21
C LYS A 543 -49.38 -23.21 48.52
N ARG A 544 -49.14 -21.89 48.43
CA ARG A 544 -50.17 -20.84 48.64
C ARG A 544 -50.96 -20.48 47.37
N ARG A 545 -50.46 -20.85 46.19
CA ARG A 545 -51.11 -20.58 44.88
C ARG A 545 -52.09 -21.69 44.44
N GLY A 546 -52.05 -22.87 45.04
CA GLY A 546 -52.93 -24.01 44.73
C GLY A 546 -54.18 -24.16 45.61
N ARG A 547 -54.59 -23.13 46.38
CA ARG A 547 -55.72 -23.22 47.33
C ARG A 547 -56.74 -22.08 47.24
N ARG A 548 -56.83 -21.42 46.09
CA ARG A 548 -57.91 -20.48 45.75
C ARG A 548 -58.25 -20.65 44.26
N GLU A 549 -59.15 -21.59 43.98
CA GLU A 549 -60.14 -21.59 42.89
C GLU A 549 -60.75 -23.01 42.81
N ASN A 550 -61.67 -23.23 43.75
CA ASN A 550 -62.78 -24.17 43.70
C ASN A 550 -63.70 -23.73 44.84
N PHE A 551 -64.49 -22.69 44.55
CA PHE A 551 -65.84 -22.41 45.05
C PHE A 551 -66.32 -21.10 44.42
#